data_AF-A0A4Q6AYS1-F1
#
_entry.id   AF-A0A4Q6AYS1-F1
#
_cell.length_a   1.000
_cell.length_b   1.000
_cell.length_c   1.000
_cell.angle_alpha   90.00
_cell.angle_beta   90.00
_cell.angle_gamma   90.00
#
_symmetry.space_group_name_H-M   'P 1'
#
loop_
_entity.id
_entity.type
_entity.pdbx_description
1 polymer ?
#
loop_
_entity_poly.entity_id
_entity_poly.type
_entity_poly.pdbx_seq_one_letter_code
_entity_poly.pdbx_strand_id
1 'polypeptide(L)'
;MTKRILSIISIGVLSIFGEVSAQDIHFSQFYETTILRNPALTGIFSDDFKVSANYRNQWSSISQPFVTGQVSFETKIPVNQQTGDFFSVGLLANMDKAGTVQMKSLALYPVLSFSKSLGDANHSFLSAGFTGGFVQRSFDPSRAAVNNQYGNGGFDPYAGTGENIQANKISHLDVGAGLNFSSGAGEYSQASYFIGVSGYHLTKPRNSFY
;
A
#
# COMPACT_ATOMS: atom_id res chain seq x y z
N MET A 1 28.76 -3.37 -44.39
CA MET A 1 27.39 -2.93 -44.02
C MET A 1 26.68 -4.07 -43.31
N THR A 2 26.77 -4.11 -41.98
CA THR A 2 26.18 -5.16 -41.14
C THR A 2 24.77 -4.73 -40.70
N LYS A 3 23.76 -5.54 -41.07
CA LYS A 3 22.35 -5.30 -40.76
C LYS A 3 22.12 -5.55 -39.26
N ARG A 4 21.58 -4.55 -38.56
CA ARG A 4 21.11 -4.67 -37.17
C ARG A 4 19.74 -5.35 -37.17
N ILE A 5 19.64 -6.50 -36.51
CA ILE A 5 18.38 -7.20 -36.25
C ILE A 5 17.75 -6.54 -35.02
N LEU A 6 16.59 -5.90 -35.20
CA LEU A 6 15.70 -5.52 -34.09
C LEU A 6 14.98 -6.77 -33.62
N SER A 7 15.37 -7.30 -32.47
CA SER A 7 14.59 -8.32 -31.75
C SER A 7 13.45 -7.63 -30.98
N ILE A 8 12.24 -7.73 -31.51
CA ILE A 8 11.00 -7.35 -30.81
C ILE A 8 10.65 -8.51 -29.88
N ILE A 9 10.88 -8.34 -28.58
CA ILE A 9 10.40 -9.29 -27.56
C ILE A 9 8.95 -8.95 -27.26
N SER A 10 8.03 -9.73 -27.84
CA SER A 10 6.61 -9.71 -27.48
C SER A 10 6.44 -10.46 -26.16
N ILE A 11 6.31 -9.73 -25.05
CA ILE A 11 5.99 -10.31 -23.74
C ILE A 11 4.51 -10.68 -23.74
N GLY A 12 4.23 -11.98 -23.78
CA GLY A 12 2.89 -12.54 -23.68
C GLY A 12 2.27 -12.24 -22.32
N VAL A 13 1.14 -11.54 -22.33
CA VAL A 13 0.31 -11.28 -21.16
C VAL A 13 -0.39 -12.58 -20.76
N LEU A 14 0.09 -13.24 -19.69
CA LEU A 14 -0.66 -14.28 -19.00
C LEU A 14 -1.85 -13.63 -18.30
N SER A 15 -3.01 -13.63 -18.95
CA SER A 15 -4.26 -13.14 -18.35
C SER A 15 -4.81 -14.21 -17.42
N ILE A 16 -4.55 -14.09 -16.12
CA ILE A 16 -5.17 -14.93 -15.10
C ILE A 16 -6.57 -14.38 -14.84
N PHE A 17 -7.59 -15.06 -15.38
CA PHE A 17 -9.00 -14.80 -15.10
C PHE A 17 -9.36 -15.39 -13.73
N GLY A 18 -9.19 -14.62 -12.67
CA GLY A 18 -9.66 -14.95 -11.33
C GLY A 18 -10.48 -13.80 -10.75
N GLU A 19 -11.48 -14.12 -9.92
CA GLU A 19 -12.22 -13.10 -9.17
C GLU A 19 -11.27 -12.42 -8.17
N VAL A 20 -10.80 -11.22 -8.53
CA VAL A 20 -9.95 -10.40 -7.65
C VAL A 20 -10.85 -9.72 -6.63
N SER A 21 -10.93 -10.33 -5.44
CA SER A 21 -11.63 -9.75 -4.29
C SER A 21 -10.61 -9.20 -3.29
N ALA A 22 -10.01 -8.06 -3.65
CA ALA A 22 -9.28 -7.18 -2.73
C ALA A 22 -9.05 -5.83 -3.43
N GLN A 23 -9.45 -4.73 -2.79
CA GLN A 23 -9.05 -3.40 -3.20
C GLN A 23 -8.26 -2.77 -2.05
N ASP A 24 -6.94 -2.74 -2.23
CA ASP A 24 -6.07 -1.93 -1.40
C ASP A 24 -5.93 -0.52 -1.97
N ILE A 25 -5.48 0.38 -1.11
CA ILE A 25 -5.12 1.74 -1.50
C ILE A 25 -4.10 1.66 -2.64
N HIS A 26 -4.29 2.49 -3.66
CA HIS A 26 -3.33 2.64 -4.76
C HIS A 26 -3.24 4.11 -5.14
N PHE A 27 -2.12 4.51 -5.71
CA PHE A 27 -1.88 5.86 -6.21
C PHE A 27 -1.44 5.78 -7.67
N SER A 28 -1.65 6.83 -8.45
CA SER A 28 -1.16 6.90 -9.84
C SER A 28 0.37 6.79 -9.89
N GLN A 29 1.04 7.30 -8.87
CA GLN A 29 2.50 7.21 -8.68
C GLN A 29 2.85 6.02 -7.79
N PHE A 30 2.39 4.82 -8.15
CA PHE A 30 2.59 3.59 -7.37
C PHE A 30 4.08 3.22 -7.16
N TYR A 31 4.99 3.77 -7.99
CA TYR A 31 6.42 3.56 -7.86
C TYR A 31 7.04 4.32 -6.69
N GLU A 32 6.42 5.42 -6.24
CA GLU A 32 6.87 6.19 -5.07
C GLU A 32 6.44 5.55 -3.74
N THR A 33 5.45 4.67 -3.78
CA THR A 33 4.88 3.98 -2.61
C THR A 33 5.51 2.60 -2.44
N THR A 34 6.84 2.53 -2.26
CA THR A 34 7.61 1.27 -2.24
C THR A 34 7.11 0.30 -1.18
N ILE A 35 6.93 0.77 0.06
CA ILE A 35 6.41 -0.06 1.16
C ILE A 35 5.10 -0.70 0.72
N LEU A 36 4.09 0.12 0.38
CA LEU A 36 2.77 -0.36 -0.03
C LEU A 36 2.82 -1.36 -1.20
N ARG A 37 3.77 -1.20 -2.12
CA ARG A 37 3.97 -2.10 -3.26
C ARG A 37 4.57 -3.44 -2.83
N ASN A 38 5.65 -3.43 -2.05
CA ASN A 38 6.31 -4.63 -1.54
C ASN A 38 7.22 -4.25 -0.36
N PRO A 39 7.08 -4.84 0.84
CA PRO A 39 7.93 -4.56 1.98
C PRO A 39 9.44 -4.72 1.68
N ALA A 40 9.82 -5.61 0.77
CA ALA A 40 11.21 -5.87 0.36
C ALA A 40 11.82 -4.78 -0.53
N LEU A 41 11.04 -3.78 -0.96
CA LEU A 41 11.56 -2.61 -1.66
C LEU A 41 11.98 -1.49 -0.71
N THR A 42 11.75 -1.66 0.60
CA THR A 42 12.10 -0.65 1.60
C THR A 42 13.61 -0.43 1.61
N GLY A 43 14.04 0.82 1.43
CA GLY A 43 15.47 1.14 1.32
C GLY A 43 16.09 0.92 -0.07
N ILE A 44 15.34 0.42 -1.06
CA ILE A 44 15.83 0.31 -2.44
C ILE A 44 15.66 1.67 -3.14
N PHE A 45 16.55 2.60 -2.79
CA PHE A 45 16.70 3.92 -3.39
C PHE A 45 18.14 4.43 -3.17
N SER A 46 18.55 5.45 -3.92
CA SER A 46 19.95 5.91 -3.93
C SER A 46 20.36 6.63 -2.65
N ASP A 47 19.53 7.54 -2.13
CA ASP A 47 19.82 8.40 -0.97
C ASP A 47 19.78 7.67 0.38
N ASP A 48 20.10 8.34 1.49
CA ASP A 48 20.15 7.72 2.84
C ASP A 48 18.76 7.54 3.45
N PHE A 49 17.89 8.52 3.25
CA PHE A 49 16.52 8.53 3.73
C PHE A 49 15.55 8.95 2.62
N LYS A 50 14.31 8.47 2.70
CA LYS A 50 13.22 8.85 1.80
C LYS A 50 11.99 9.18 2.62
N VAL A 51 11.41 10.34 2.34
CA VAL A 51 10.10 10.75 2.88
C VAL A 51 9.15 10.93 1.70
N SER A 52 7.96 10.34 1.78
CA SER A 52 6.93 10.51 0.76
C SER A 52 5.61 10.95 1.38
N ALA A 53 4.88 11.81 0.68
CA ALA A 53 3.53 12.21 1.03
C ALA A 53 2.66 12.14 -0.23
N ASN A 54 1.62 11.31 -0.19
CA ASN A 54 0.72 11.08 -1.32
C ASN A 54 -0.70 11.44 -0.91
N TYR A 55 -1.44 12.05 -1.83
CA TYR A 55 -2.84 12.42 -1.65
C TYR A 55 -3.63 12.01 -2.88
N ARG A 56 -4.80 11.42 -2.65
CA ARG A 56 -5.73 10.99 -3.69
C ARG A 56 -7.14 11.41 -3.32
N ASN A 57 -7.84 11.98 -4.29
CA ASN A 57 -9.26 12.28 -4.23
C ASN A 57 -9.96 11.62 -5.41
N GLN A 58 -10.98 10.80 -5.14
CA GLN A 58 -11.74 10.09 -6.17
C GLN A 58 -13.23 10.39 -6.12
N TRP A 59 -13.84 10.41 -7.31
CA TRP A 59 -15.30 10.49 -7.52
C TRP A 59 -15.95 11.76 -6.95
N SER A 60 -15.16 12.82 -6.78
CA SER A 60 -15.61 14.11 -6.26
C SER A 60 -16.74 14.78 -7.07
N SER A 61 -16.90 14.42 -8.34
CA SER A 61 -17.94 14.95 -9.22
C SER A 61 -19.26 14.18 -9.19
N ILE A 62 -19.31 12.99 -8.57
CA ILE A 62 -20.46 12.09 -8.62
C ILE A 62 -21.06 11.86 -7.22
N SER A 63 -20.23 11.78 -6.18
CA SER A 63 -20.67 11.49 -4.82
C SER A 63 -19.74 12.11 -3.77
N GLN A 64 -19.98 11.81 -2.49
CA GLN A 64 -19.02 12.16 -1.43
C GLN A 64 -17.69 11.46 -1.72
N PRO A 65 -16.59 12.21 -1.96
CA PRO A 65 -15.37 11.64 -2.48
C PRO A 65 -14.69 10.71 -1.48
N PHE A 66 -13.99 9.72 -2.03
CA PHE A 66 -12.97 8.98 -1.29
C PHE A 66 -11.71 9.83 -1.22
N VAL A 67 -11.24 10.09 -0.01
CA VAL A 67 -10.05 10.91 0.23
C VAL A 67 -9.03 10.08 0.98
N THR A 68 -7.92 9.79 0.31
CA THR A 68 -6.83 8.99 0.85
C THR A 68 -5.57 9.82 0.95
N GLY A 69 -4.99 9.87 2.14
CA GLY A 69 -3.65 10.42 2.40
C GLY A 69 -2.70 9.30 2.80
N GLN A 70 -1.45 9.41 2.39
CA GLN A 70 -0.37 8.51 2.78
C GLN A 70 0.88 9.32 3.10
N VAL A 71 1.58 8.93 4.16
CA VAL A 71 2.93 9.39 4.47
C VAL A 71 3.82 8.18 4.70
N SER A 72 5.03 8.19 4.16
CA SER A 72 6.04 7.18 4.45
C SER A 72 7.40 7.79 4.77
N PHE A 73 8.16 7.06 5.58
CA PHE A 73 9.56 7.32 5.87
C PHE A 73 10.34 6.01 5.75
N GLU A 74 11.52 6.06 5.15
CA GLU A 74 12.41 4.92 4.97
C GLU A 74 13.86 5.35 5.15
N THR A 75 14.69 4.49 5.74
CA THR A 75 16.14 4.72 5.86
C THR A 75 16.89 3.41 5.76
N LYS A 76 18.14 3.48 5.28
CA LYS A 76 19.08 2.36 5.23
C LYS A 76 20.01 2.37 6.45
N ILE A 77 20.40 1.17 6.88
CA ILE A 77 21.35 0.91 7.95
C ILE A 77 22.39 -0.07 7.37
N PRO A 78 23.57 0.42 6.94
CA PRO A 78 24.62 -0.43 6.39
C PRO A 78 25.09 -1.46 7.42
N VAL A 79 25.15 -2.74 7.01
CA VAL A 79 25.65 -3.84 7.84
C VAL A 79 27.10 -4.14 7.51
N ASN A 80 27.41 -4.16 6.21
CA ASN A 80 28.75 -4.42 5.72
C ASN A 80 29.03 -3.51 4.52
N GLN A 81 29.93 -2.54 4.71
CA GLN A 81 30.30 -1.58 3.67
C GLN A 81 31.15 -2.21 2.55
N GLN A 82 31.81 -3.35 2.80
CA GLN A 82 32.61 -4.05 1.80
C GLN A 82 31.74 -4.84 0.83
N THR A 83 30.68 -5.47 1.33
CA THR A 83 29.72 -6.20 0.47
C THR A 83 28.63 -5.30 -0.07
N GLY A 84 28.27 -4.23 0.64
CA GLY A 84 27.14 -3.35 0.32
C GLY A 84 25.81 -3.84 0.89
N ASP A 85 25.83 -4.74 1.87
CA ASP A 85 24.63 -5.26 2.53
C ASP A 85 24.07 -4.24 3.53
N PHE A 86 22.74 -4.13 3.59
CA PHE A 86 22.07 -3.22 4.53
C PHE A 86 20.74 -3.76 5.04
N PHE A 87 20.38 -3.35 6.25
CA PHE A 87 19.00 -3.37 6.71
C PHE A 87 18.32 -2.06 6.32
N SER A 88 17.01 -2.11 6.19
CA SER A 88 16.18 -0.93 6.00
C SER A 88 15.06 -0.95 7.01
N VAL A 89 14.80 0.20 7.60
CA VAL A 89 13.62 0.40 8.45
C VAL A 89 12.75 1.46 7.82
N GLY A 90 11.44 1.29 7.93
CA GLY A 90 10.48 2.24 7.41
C GLY A 90 9.20 2.27 8.20
N LEU A 91 8.42 3.31 7.96
CA LEU A 91 7.09 3.49 8.51
C LEU A 91 6.17 4.00 7.41
N LEU A 92 5.03 3.34 7.24
CA LEU A 92 3.99 3.76 6.32
C LEU A 92 2.71 4.06 7.11
N ALA A 93 2.18 5.26 6.98
CA ALA A 93 0.89 5.66 7.52
C ALA A 93 -0.08 5.94 6.37
N ASN A 94 -1.24 5.27 6.39
CA ASN A 94 -2.34 5.49 5.46
C ASN A 94 -3.55 5.99 6.23
N MET A 95 -4.20 7.01 5.68
CA MET A 95 -5.45 7.57 6.19
C MET A 95 -6.44 7.62 5.05
N ASP A 96 -7.59 6.99 5.22
CA ASP A 96 -8.65 7.01 4.23
C ASP A 96 -9.96 7.48 4.84
N LYS A 97 -10.72 8.25 4.06
CA LYS A 97 -12.06 8.73 4.41
C LYS A 97 -13.01 8.42 3.26
N ALA A 98 -14.07 7.68 3.58
CA ALA A 98 -15.02 7.18 2.60
C ALA A 98 -16.48 7.49 2.97
N GLY A 99 -17.25 7.92 1.95
CA GLY A 99 -18.72 7.93 1.95
C GLY A 99 -19.41 8.91 2.90
N THR A 100 -20.74 8.87 2.88
CA THR A 100 -21.62 9.80 3.60
C THR A 100 -21.53 9.68 5.13
N VAL A 101 -21.30 8.46 5.63
CA VAL A 101 -21.11 8.16 7.07
C VAL A 101 -19.69 8.49 7.54
N GLN A 102 -18.84 9.01 6.64
CA GLN A 102 -17.44 9.37 6.90
C GLN A 102 -16.67 8.24 7.58
N MET A 103 -16.70 7.05 6.98
CA MET A 103 -15.89 5.94 7.46
C MET A 103 -14.42 6.34 7.34
N LYS A 104 -13.70 6.31 8.46
CA LYS A 104 -12.28 6.63 8.57
C LYS A 104 -11.50 5.35 8.80
N SER A 105 -10.48 5.13 7.98
CA SER A 105 -9.49 4.07 8.17
C SER A 105 -8.12 4.69 8.42
N LEU A 106 -7.46 4.28 9.50
CA LEU A 106 -6.07 4.61 9.78
C LEU A 106 -5.29 3.30 9.78
N ALA A 107 -4.21 3.23 9.02
CA ALA A 107 -3.31 2.09 9.04
C ALA A 107 -1.87 2.55 9.22
N LEU A 108 -1.14 1.89 10.11
CA LEU A 108 0.26 2.18 10.43
C LEU A 108 1.08 0.91 10.27
N TYR A 109 2.10 0.93 9.41
CA TYR A 109 2.91 -0.22 9.02
C TYR A 109 4.40 0.09 9.21
N PRO A 110 4.99 -0.19 10.37
CA PRO A 110 6.43 -0.36 10.51
C PRO A 110 6.93 -1.52 9.65
N VAL A 111 8.05 -1.31 8.98
CA VAL A 111 8.66 -2.25 8.04
C VAL A 111 10.12 -2.45 8.37
N LEU A 112 10.56 -3.70 8.27
CA LEU A 112 11.96 -4.10 8.30
C LEU A 112 12.27 -4.86 7.01
N SER A 113 13.36 -4.49 6.35
CA SER A 113 13.86 -5.20 5.19
C SER A 113 15.36 -5.46 5.32
N PHE A 114 15.82 -6.54 4.72
CA PHE A 114 17.23 -6.84 4.53
C PHE A 114 17.52 -6.96 3.04
N SER A 115 18.58 -6.30 2.59
CA SER A 115 19.03 -6.27 1.21
C SER A 115 20.46 -6.77 1.14
N LYS A 116 20.65 -7.89 0.44
CA LYS A 116 21.95 -8.46 0.13
C LYS A 116 22.41 -7.94 -1.22
N SER A 117 23.58 -7.31 -1.22
CA SER A 117 24.27 -6.92 -2.44
C SER A 117 24.87 -8.15 -3.11
N LEU A 118 24.74 -8.25 -4.43
CA LEU A 118 25.37 -9.31 -5.22
C LEU A 118 26.79 -8.94 -5.66
N GLY A 119 27.23 -7.71 -5.41
CA GLY A 119 28.59 -7.24 -5.73
C GLY A 119 28.92 -7.26 -7.22
N ASP A 120 27.90 -7.13 -8.08
CA ASP A 120 28.08 -7.06 -9.53
C ASP A 120 28.17 -5.62 -10.04
N ALA A 121 28.55 -5.45 -11.31
CA ALA A 121 28.66 -4.12 -11.94
C ALA A 121 27.31 -3.38 -12.06
N ASN A 122 26.20 -4.09 -11.88
CA ASN A 122 24.84 -3.56 -12.07
C ASN A 122 24.15 -3.15 -10.76
N HIS A 123 24.86 -3.16 -9.63
CA HIS A 123 24.32 -2.84 -8.31
C HIS A 123 23.07 -3.66 -7.99
N SER A 124 23.15 -4.98 -8.19
CA SER A 124 22.05 -5.89 -7.97
C SER A 124 21.84 -6.21 -6.49
N PHE A 125 20.58 -6.23 -6.06
CA PHE A 125 20.17 -6.57 -4.71
C PHE A 125 19.12 -7.67 -4.70
N LEU A 126 19.30 -8.62 -3.78
CA LEU A 126 18.26 -9.55 -3.38
C LEU A 126 17.77 -9.15 -1.99
N SER A 127 16.48 -8.85 -1.87
CA SER A 127 15.89 -8.27 -0.68
C SER A 127 14.71 -9.09 -0.17
N ALA A 128 14.59 -9.15 1.15
CA ALA A 128 13.44 -9.70 1.85
C ALA A 128 12.90 -8.64 2.81
N GLY A 129 11.58 -8.53 2.93
CA GLY A 129 10.96 -7.53 3.78
C GLY A 129 9.75 -8.06 4.51
N PHE A 130 9.53 -7.53 5.71
CA PHE A 130 8.43 -7.86 6.60
C PHE A 130 7.82 -6.58 7.16
N THR A 131 6.50 -6.56 7.26
CA THR A 131 5.76 -5.44 7.82
C THR A 131 4.70 -5.93 8.78
N GLY A 132 4.53 -5.22 9.89
CA GLY A 132 3.47 -5.44 10.86
C GLY A 132 2.61 -4.20 10.94
N GLY A 133 1.35 -4.31 10.55
CA GLY A 133 0.40 -3.22 10.54
C GLY A 133 -0.50 -3.18 11.77
N PHE A 134 -0.83 -1.97 12.22
CA PHE A 134 -2.01 -1.71 13.04
C PHE A 134 -3.04 -0.97 12.17
N VAL A 135 -4.23 -1.54 12.03
CA VAL A 135 -5.32 -0.96 11.24
C VAL A 135 -6.48 -0.67 12.16
N GLN A 136 -6.98 0.55 12.13
CA GLN A 136 -8.17 0.99 12.86
C GLN A 136 -9.19 1.55 11.88
N ARG A 137 -10.43 1.06 11.97
CA ARG A 137 -11.57 1.59 11.24
C ARG A 137 -12.58 2.17 12.23
N SER A 138 -13.15 3.30 11.86
CA SER A 138 -14.21 3.95 12.63
C SER A 138 -15.21 4.60 11.71
N PHE A 139 -16.44 4.77 12.15
CA PHE A 139 -17.45 5.56 11.45
C PHE A 139 -18.23 6.42 12.45
N ASP A 140 -18.96 7.40 11.95
CA ASP A 140 -19.81 8.26 12.79
C ASP A 140 -21.28 7.82 12.68
N PRO A 141 -21.83 7.14 13.70
CA PRO A 141 -23.22 6.69 13.70
C PRO A 141 -24.23 7.82 13.55
N SER A 142 -23.92 9.02 14.06
CA SER A 142 -24.85 10.16 14.03
C SER A 142 -25.12 10.68 12.62
N ARG A 143 -24.29 10.28 11.64
CA ARG A 143 -24.39 10.67 10.23
C ARG A 143 -24.97 9.57 9.36
N ALA A 144 -25.30 8.42 9.94
CA ALA A 144 -25.99 7.35 9.24
C ALA A 144 -27.48 7.69 9.13
N ALA A 145 -28.02 7.68 7.92
CA ALA A 145 -29.45 7.73 7.70
C ALA A 145 -29.99 6.30 7.72
N VAL A 146 -30.82 5.97 8.71
CA VAL A 146 -31.36 4.61 8.91
C VAL A 146 -32.83 4.54 8.53
N ASN A 147 -33.33 3.35 8.20
CA ASN A 147 -34.69 3.15 7.71
C ASN A 147 -35.76 3.66 8.69
N ASN A 148 -35.48 3.62 9.99
CA ASN A 148 -36.39 4.12 11.04
C ASN A 148 -36.62 5.64 10.98
N GLN A 149 -35.78 6.38 10.24
CA GLN A 149 -35.91 7.82 9.99
C GLN A 149 -36.68 8.13 8.70
N TYR A 150 -37.09 7.12 7.92
CA TYR A 150 -37.91 7.28 6.72
C TYR A 150 -39.33 6.81 6.99
N GLY A 151 -40.28 7.75 6.98
CA GLY A 151 -41.72 7.47 7.13
C GLY A 151 -42.54 7.82 5.89
N ASN A 152 -43.86 7.65 5.97
CA ASN A 152 -44.82 7.94 4.87
C ASN A 152 -44.86 9.41 4.39
N GLY A 153 -44.03 10.30 4.96
CA GLY A 153 -43.91 11.72 4.58
C GLY A 153 -42.50 12.19 4.24
N GLY A 154 -41.50 11.30 4.20
CA GLY A 154 -40.10 11.63 3.91
C GLY A 154 -39.14 11.32 5.06
N PHE A 155 -37.92 11.88 4.97
CA PHE A 155 -36.86 11.72 5.95
C PHE A 155 -37.07 12.66 7.15
N ASP A 156 -37.17 12.10 8.36
CA ASP A 156 -37.23 12.83 9.63
C ASP A 156 -35.90 12.67 10.39
N PRO A 157 -35.04 13.72 10.44
CA PRO A 157 -33.77 13.66 11.15
C PRO A 157 -33.92 13.61 12.68
N TYR A 158 -35.10 13.90 13.23
CA TYR A 158 -35.36 13.89 14.68
C TYR A 158 -35.91 12.54 15.18
N ALA A 159 -36.30 11.66 14.26
CA ALA A 159 -36.67 10.29 14.60
C ALA A 159 -35.46 9.52 15.14
N GLY A 160 -35.65 8.80 16.25
CA GLY A 160 -34.60 7.97 16.84
C GLY A 160 -34.15 6.88 15.87
N THR A 161 -32.84 6.63 15.82
CA THR A 161 -32.26 5.65 14.87
C THR A 161 -32.74 4.22 15.12
N GLY A 162 -33.13 3.87 16.34
CA GLY A 162 -33.56 2.51 16.72
C GLY A 162 -32.44 1.47 16.76
N GLU A 163 -31.29 1.76 16.14
CA GLU A 163 -30.09 0.94 16.12
C GLU A 163 -29.26 1.12 17.40
N ASN A 164 -28.91 0.02 18.08
CA ASN A 164 -27.98 0.03 19.21
C ASN A 164 -26.55 -0.17 18.72
N ILE A 165 -25.86 0.91 18.37
CA ILE A 165 -24.48 0.84 17.87
C ILE A 165 -23.52 0.86 19.06
N GLN A 166 -23.14 -0.33 19.56
CA GLN A 166 -22.24 -0.48 20.71
C GLN A 166 -20.77 -0.23 20.39
N ALA A 167 -20.33 -0.50 19.15
CA ALA A 167 -18.95 -0.31 18.72
C ALA A 167 -18.90 0.41 17.37
N ASN A 168 -18.44 1.66 17.36
CA ASN A 168 -18.20 2.45 16.14
C ASN A 168 -16.73 2.47 15.72
N LYS A 169 -15.89 1.68 16.38
CA LYS A 169 -14.44 1.58 16.16
C LYS A 169 -14.00 0.13 16.32
N ILE A 170 -13.25 -0.37 15.33
CA ILE A 170 -12.60 -1.68 15.36
C ILE A 170 -11.13 -1.52 15.02
N SER A 171 -10.28 -2.33 15.62
CA SER A 171 -8.85 -2.36 15.31
C SER A 171 -8.35 -3.78 15.23
N HIS A 172 -7.40 -4.02 14.33
CA HIS A 172 -6.76 -5.32 14.16
C HIS A 172 -5.30 -5.15 13.78
N LEU A 173 -4.54 -6.23 14.00
CA LEU A 173 -3.19 -6.34 13.50
C LEU A 173 -3.20 -6.96 12.11
N ASP A 174 -2.33 -6.44 11.26
CA ASP A 174 -2.05 -6.92 9.93
C ASP A 174 -0.58 -7.31 9.85
N VAL A 175 -0.22 -8.24 8.97
CA VAL A 175 1.17 -8.56 8.66
C VAL A 175 1.31 -8.81 7.17
N GLY A 176 2.48 -8.42 6.65
CA GLY A 176 2.86 -8.63 5.27
C GLY A 176 4.32 -9.02 5.13
N ALA A 177 4.64 -9.64 4.02
CA ALA A 177 5.99 -10.03 3.67
C ALA A 177 6.20 -9.95 2.16
N GLY A 178 7.46 -9.85 1.76
CA GLY A 178 7.81 -9.89 0.35
C GLY A 178 9.27 -10.22 0.10
N LEU A 179 9.53 -10.56 -1.17
CA LEU A 179 10.85 -10.76 -1.74
C LEU A 179 10.97 -9.87 -2.98
N ASN A 180 12.16 -9.35 -3.22
CA ASN A 180 12.46 -8.52 -4.37
C ASN A 180 13.88 -8.77 -4.88
N PHE A 181 14.01 -8.86 -6.19
CA PHE A 181 15.26 -8.74 -6.91
C PHE A 181 15.24 -7.43 -7.70
N SER A 182 16.27 -6.60 -7.52
CA SER A 182 16.44 -5.34 -8.25
C SER A 182 17.83 -5.26 -8.86
N SER A 183 17.94 -4.76 -10.08
CA SER A 183 19.22 -4.63 -10.78
C SER A 183 19.18 -3.53 -11.84
N GLY A 184 20.34 -2.94 -12.13
CA GLY A 184 20.53 -2.08 -13.30
C GLY A 184 20.60 -2.88 -14.60
N ALA A 185 20.10 -2.32 -15.70
CA ALA A 185 20.10 -2.96 -17.02
C ALA A 185 21.46 -2.86 -17.75
N GLY A 186 22.56 -2.67 -17.02
CA GLY A 186 23.93 -2.50 -17.52
C GLY A 186 24.69 -1.37 -16.83
N GLU A 187 26.01 -1.48 -16.78
CA GLU A 187 26.94 -0.53 -16.12
C GLU A 187 26.78 0.93 -16.61
N TYR A 188 26.40 1.13 -17.88
CA TYR A 188 26.18 2.44 -18.49
C TYR A 188 24.70 2.79 -18.70
N SER A 189 23.78 1.94 -18.22
CA SER A 189 22.35 2.12 -18.41
C SER A 189 21.73 2.78 -17.19
N GLN A 190 20.90 3.80 -17.42
CA GLN A 190 20.05 4.38 -16.37
C GLN A 190 18.79 3.56 -16.10
N ALA A 191 18.54 2.53 -16.92
CA ALA A 191 17.39 1.67 -16.72
C ALA A 191 17.65 0.69 -15.57
N SER A 192 16.65 0.52 -14.71
CA SER A 192 16.63 -0.46 -13.63
C SER A 192 15.37 -1.30 -13.73
N TYR A 193 15.45 -2.56 -13.30
CA TYR A 193 14.34 -3.49 -13.33
C TYR A 193 14.17 -4.15 -11.96
N PHE A 194 12.92 -4.49 -11.65
CA PHE A 194 12.49 -5.02 -10.36
C PHE A 194 11.59 -6.22 -10.60
N ILE A 195 11.91 -7.33 -9.96
CA ILE A 195 11.14 -8.57 -10.00
C ILE A 195 10.89 -8.99 -8.56
N GLY A 196 9.64 -9.00 -8.13
CA GLY A 196 9.32 -9.30 -6.75
C GLY A 196 7.92 -9.87 -6.57
N VAL A 197 7.72 -10.47 -5.41
CA VAL A 197 6.43 -10.98 -4.95
C VAL A 197 6.21 -10.52 -3.51
N SER A 198 4.99 -10.13 -3.19
CA SER A 198 4.61 -9.72 -1.84
C SER A 198 3.17 -10.09 -1.54
N GLY A 199 2.90 -10.29 -0.26
CA GLY A 199 1.56 -10.52 0.28
C GLY A 199 1.32 -9.65 1.51
N TYR A 200 0.12 -9.09 1.58
CA TYR A 200 -0.42 -8.31 2.70
C TYR A 200 -1.66 -9.01 3.27
N HIS A 201 -2.19 -8.55 4.40
CA HIS A 201 -3.43 -9.07 4.98
C HIS A 201 -3.37 -10.55 5.39
N LEU A 202 -2.20 -11.02 5.81
CA LEU A 202 -1.98 -12.44 6.13
C LEU A 202 -2.73 -12.88 7.41
N THR A 203 -3.06 -11.95 8.31
CA THR A 203 -3.78 -12.24 9.57
C THR A 203 -5.30 -12.38 9.42
N LYS A 204 -5.87 -12.06 8.23
CA LYS A 204 -7.31 -12.15 7.89
C LYS A 204 -8.29 -11.91 9.08
N PRO A 205 -8.23 -10.76 9.76
CA PRO A 205 -9.08 -10.50 10.91
C PRO A 205 -10.55 -10.29 10.51
N ARG A 206 -11.49 -10.70 11.38
CA ARG A 206 -12.93 -10.42 11.18
C ARG A 206 -13.17 -8.92 11.36
N ASN A 207 -13.54 -8.26 10.27
CA ASN A 207 -13.98 -6.86 10.28
C ASN A 207 -15.52 -6.80 10.33
N SER A 208 -16.10 -6.91 11.53
CA SER A 208 -17.53 -6.71 11.76
C SER A 208 -17.74 -5.72 12.89
N PHE A 209 -18.68 -4.79 12.71
CA PHE A 209 -19.16 -3.89 13.77
C PHE A 209 -20.36 -4.49 14.53
N TYR A 210 -20.72 -5.74 14.21
CA TYR A 210 -21.81 -6.53 14.79
C TYR A 210 -21.30 -7.91 15.22
#